data_AF-A0A3A8LDF6-F1
#
_entry.id   AF-A0A3A8LDF6-F1
#
_cell.length_a   1.000
_cell.length_b   1.000
_cell.length_c   1.000
_cell.angle_alpha   90.00
_cell.angle_beta   90.00
_cell.angle_gamma   90.00
#
_symmetry.space_group_name_H-M   'P 1'
#
loop_
_entity.id
_entity.type
_entity.pdbx_description
1 polymer ?
#
loop_
_entity_poly.entity_id
_entity_poly.type
_entity_poly.pdbx_seq_one_letter_code
_entity_poly.pdbx_strand_id
1 'polypeptide(L)'
;MRPMRGFNRGGGGGFGGGFVGLESMAAKLAVALVAFSALFLATRGGQGVLLLLNPTDVLRGRVWELFTYAFIAPDPLGIIFGGIIIWSIGGFLESTWGSRRLLMASVGITVFAGLLTVLLALVMPMASAYAGGSVMTTVLWVAYGLVIGRGQANFWGIPLTGNWFAAIGAGFTVLRLLTAPSWQFLAPELFSLVLVFAYVRGASPKRLMLHLQHWRLQRQLRDRSKHLRVVGKERPPDRDQFLN
;
A
#
# COMPACT_ATOMS: atom_id res chain seq x y z
N MET A 1 13.26 -9.36 -49.34
CA MET A 1 13.26 -10.01 -48.01
C MET A 1 14.11 -9.16 -47.07
N ARG A 2 13.51 -8.55 -46.05
CA ARG A 2 14.20 -7.63 -45.12
C ARG A 2 14.61 -8.41 -43.86
N PRO A 3 15.85 -8.22 -43.35
CA PRO A 3 16.34 -9.00 -42.22
C PRO A 3 15.63 -8.60 -40.91
N MET A 4 15.29 -9.64 -40.13
CA MET A 4 14.69 -9.54 -38.80
C MET A 4 15.69 -8.94 -37.80
N ARG A 5 15.28 -7.90 -37.07
CA ARG A 5 15.97 -7.46 -35.84
C ARG A 5 15.59 -8.40 -34.70
N GLY A 6 16.41 -9.42 -34.50
CA GLY A 6 16.53 -10.10 -33.21
C GLY A 6 17.55 -9.37 -32.31
N PHE A 7 17.46 -9.68 -31.01
CA PHE A 7 18.39 -9.32 -29.92
C PHE A 7 18.27 -7.92 -29.32
N ASN A 8 17.63 -7.82 -28.14
CA ASN A 8 18.42 -7.90 -26.91
C ASN A 8 17.55 -8.37 -25.72
N ARG A 9 17.80 -9.60 -25.28
CA ARG A 9 17.39 -10.14 -23.98
C ARG A 9 18.67 -10.16 -23.16
N GLY A 10 18.73 -9.35 -22.10
CA GLY A 10 19.86 -9.42 -21.18
C GLY A 10 20.02 -8.19 -20.30
N GLY A 11 20.00 -8.42 -19.00
CA GLY A 11 20.83 -7.64 -18.09
C GLY A 11 20.08 -6.83 -17.05
N GLY A 12 20.11 -7.32 -15.82
CA GLY A 12 20.23 -6.42 -14.67
C GLY A 12 18.94 -6.11 -13.92
N GLY A 13 18.41 -7.09 -13.20
CA GLY A 13 17.73 -6.85 -11.92
C GLY A 13 18.73 -6.39 -10.86
N GLY A 14 19.47 -5.33 -11.18
CA GLY A 14 20.44 -4.67 -10.33
C GLY A 14 19.90 -3.33 -9.92
N PHE A 15 20.06 -3.02 -8.63
CA PHE A 15 19.93 -1.69 -8.05
C PHE A 15 20.67 -0.65 -8.91
N GLY A 16 19.96 -0.10 -9.89
CA GLY A 16 20.49 0.82 -10.88
C GLY A 16 20.37 2.26 -10.40
N GLY A 17 21.39 2.72 -9.68
CA GLY A 17 22.03 4.01 -9.95
C GLY A 17 21.14 5.25 -10.05
N GLY A 18 20.51 5.62 -8.94
CA GLY A 18 20.09 7.00 -8.71
C GLY A 18 20.08 7.23 -7.21
N PHE A 19 21.00 8.05 -6.70
CA PHE A 19 20.77 8.65 -5.39
C PHE A 19 19.46 9.41 -5.53
N VAL A 20 18.39 8.82 -5.00
CA VAL A 20 17.09 9.45 -4.92
C VAL A 20 17.30 10.67 -4.03
N GLY A 21 17.49 11.83 -4.66
CA GLY A 21 17.73 13.07 -3.97
C GLY A 21 16.62 13.33 -2.95
N LEU A 22 16.90 14.23 -2.01
CA LEU A 22 15.94 14.73 -1.00
C LEU A 22 14.62 15.28 -1.62
N GLU A 23 14.53 15.34 -2.94
CA GLU A 23 13.33 15.71 -3.68
C GLU A 23 12.22 14.66 -3.62
N SER A 24 12.56 13.37 -3.48
CA SER A 24 11.55 12.30 -3.44
C SER A 24 10.66 12.38 -2.22
N MET A 25 9.39 11.99 -2.38
CA MET A 25 8.45 11.91 -1.26
C MET A 25 8.89 10.86 -0.24
N ALA A 26 9.45 9.74 -0.68
CA ALA A 26 9.98 8.70 0.20
C ALA A 26 11.10 9.24 1.11
N ALA A 27 12.06 9.99 0.57
CA ALA A 27 13.11 10.62 1.38
C ALA A 27 12.54 11.63 2.38
N LYS A 28 11.58 12.45 1.95
CA LYS A 28 10.89 13.42 2.83
C LYS A 28 10.15 12.74 3.97
N LEU A 29 9.46 11.63 3.70
CA LEU A 29 8.78 10.83 4.73
C LEU A 29 9.75 10.17 5.69
N ALA A 30 10.89 9.66 5.19
CA ALA A 30 11.93 9.07 6.04
C ALA A 30 12.56 10.12 6.96
N VAL A 31 12.92 11.30 6.41
CA VAL A 31 13.45 12.42 7.20
C VAL A 31 12.42 12.91 8.21
N ALA A 32 11.14 13.01 7.83
CA ALA A 32 10.06 13.37 8.74
C ALA A 32 9.94 12.36 9.89
N LEU A 33 9.96 11.06 9.61
CA LEU A 33 9.95 10.02 10.65
C LEU A 33 11.12 10.22 11.63
N VAL A 34 12.34 10.38 11.10
CA VAL A 34 13.54 10.56 11.93
C VAL A 34 13.46 11.86 12.76
N ALA A 35 13.06 12.97 12.16
CA ALA A 35 12.96 14.26 12.82
C ALA A 35 11.92 14.27 13.94
N PHE A 36 10.69 13.78 13.68
CA PHE A 36 9.64 13.69 14.68
C PHE A 36 9.98 12.70 15.78
N SER A 37 10.61 11.57 15.45
CA SER A 37 11.04 10.59 16.45
C SER A 37 12.21 11.12 17.31
N ALA A 38 13.14 11.87 16.74
CA ALA A 38 14.21 12.54 17.48
C ALA A 38 13.66 13.63 18.39
N LEU A 39 12.70 14.43 17.90
CA LEU A 39 11.99 15.43 18.72
C LEU A 39 11.25 14.75 19.88
N PHE A 40 10.56 13.64 19.61
CA PHE A 40 9.90 12.85 20.64
C PHE A 40 10.88 12.34 21.68
N LEU A 41 12.01 11.77 21.25
CA LEU A 41 13.10 11.31 22.13
C LEU A 41 13.64 12.44 23.02
N ALA A 42 13.88 13.61 22.46
CA ALA A 42 14.37 14.77 23.20
C ALA A 42 13.36 15.34 24.20
N THR A 43 12.06 15.14 23.95
CA THR A 43 10.97 15.70 24.77
C THR A 43 10.23 14.67 25.63
N ARG A 44 10.73 13.44 25.73
CA ARG A 44 10.08 12.33 26.48
C ARG A 44 9.78 12.64 27.94
N GLY A 45 10.62 13.47 28.58
CA GLY A 45 10.45 13.86 29.99
C GLY A 45 9.34 14.88 30.24
N GLY A 46 8.64 15.37 29.21
CA GLY A 46 7.60 16.38 29.35
C GLY A 46 6.57 16.32 28.23
N GLN A 47 6.65 17.26 27.29
CA GLN A 47 5.62 17.48 26.26
C GLN A 47 5.60 16.44 25.13
N GLY A 48 6.56 15.50 25.07
CA GLY A 48 6.63 14.48 24.01
C GLY A 48 5.39 13.59 23.93
N VAL A 49 4.63 13.45 25.03
CA VAL A 49 3.36 12.72 25.06
C VAL A 49 2.31 13.35 24.13
N LEU A 50 2.37 14.66 23.88
CA LEU A 50 1.45 15.39 22.99
C LEU A 50 1.60 15.03 21.50
N LEU A 51 2.68 14.31 21.15
CA LEU A 51 2.94 13.90 19.78
C LEU A 51 2.39 12.49 19.51
N LEU A 52 2.21 11.69 20.56
CA LEU A 52 1.61 10.36 20.49
C LEU A 52 0.10 10.46 20.35
N LEU A 53 -0.50 9.43 19.77
CA LEU A 53 -1.95 9.36 19.65
C LEU A 53 -2.55 8.91 20.97
N ASN A 54 -3.31 9.78 21.63
CA ASN A 54 -4.17 9.42 22.75
C ASN A 54 -5.65 9.54 22.31
N PRO A 55 -6.38 8.41 22.17
CA PRO A 55 -7.77 8.44 21.72
C PRO A 55 -8.67 9.38 22.53
N THR A 56 -8.45 9.47 23.83
CA THR A 56 -9.25 10.32 24.71
C THR A 56 -8.98 11.82 24.51
N ASP A 57 -7.75 12.19 24.17
CA ASP A 57 -7.37 13.59 23.97
C ASP A 57 -7.70 14.08 22.55
N VAL A 58 -7.67 13.20 21.56
CA VAL A 58 -8.20 13.49 20.22
C VAL A 58 -9.68 13.86 20.29
N LEU A 59 -10.48 13.10 21.06
CA LEU A 59 -11.90 13.39 21.28
C LEU A 59 -12.13 14.73 22.00
N ARG A 60 -11.12 15.24 22.73
CA ARG A 60 -11.14 16.56 23.39
C ARG A 60 -10.62 17.70 22.52
N GLY A 61 -10.28 17.44 21.25
CA GLY A 61 -9.89 18.47 20.28
C GLY A 61 -8.43 18.40 19.80
N ARG A 62 -7.61 17.45 20.26
CA ARG A 62 -6.21 17.30 19.81
C ARG A 62 -6.09 16.53 18.50
N VAL A 63 -6.71 17.05 17.44
CA VAL A 63 -6.77 16.37 16.13
C VAL A 63 -5.42 16.24 15.42
N TRP A 64 -4.41 17.03 15.80
CA TRP A 64 -3.06 16.93 15.24
C TRP A 64 -2.35 15.64 15.63
N GLU A 65 -2.73 15.01 16.76
CA GLU A 65 -2.14 13.75 17.21
C GLU A 65 -2.28 12.63 16.17
N LEU A 66 -3.37 12.66 15.38
CA LEU A 66 -3.61 11.73 14.27
C LEU A 66 -2.56 11.83 13.16
N PHE A 67 -1.92 12.98 12.99
CA PHE A 67 -0.86 13.17 11.99
C PHE A 67 0.52 12.99 12.58
N THR A 68 0.78 13.54 13.77
CA THR A 68 2.10 13.49 14.39
C THR A 68 2.49 12.07 14.77
N TYR A 69 1.55 11.27 15.28
CA TYR A 69 1.88 9.92 15.74
C TYR A 69 2.40 9.02 14.62
N ALA A 70 1.97 9.24 13.37
CA ALA A 70 2.39 8.47 12.20
C ALA A 70 3.91 8.51 11.98
N PHE A 71 4.57 9.57 12.45
CA PHE A 71 6.00 9.81 12.28
C PHE A 71 6.85 9.47 13.52
N ILE A 72 6.25 8.82 14.53
CA ILE A 72 6.95 8.55 15.80
C ILE A 72 7.25 7.07 15.94
N ALA A 73 8.53 6.75 16.09
CA ALA A 73 9.01 5.47 16.55
C ALA A 73 9.62 5.61 17.97
N PRO A 74 9.22 4.75 18.93
CA PRO A 74 9.66 4.85 20.32
C PRO A 74 11.04 4.23 20.57
N ASP A 75 11.61 3.51 19.63
CA ASP A 75 12.89 2.81 19.79
C ASP A 75 13.91 3.24 18.71
N PRO A 76 15.20 3.41 19.06
CA PRO A 76 16.22 3.86 18.11
C PRO A 76 16.35 2.95 16.88
N LEU A 77 16.22 1.64 17.06
CA LEU A 77 16.26 0.68 15.97
C LEU A 77 15.07 0.86 15.03
N GLY A 78 13.87 1.05 15.54
CA GLY A 78 12.66 1.35 14.77
C GLY A 78 12.76 2.65 13.99
N ILE A 79 13.48 3.66 14.50
CA ILE A 79 13.77 4.89 13.74
C ILE A 79 14.69 4.61 12.56
N ILE A 80 15.80 3.90 12.79
CA ILE A 80 16.79 3.60 11.74
C ILE A 80 16.17 2.68 10.68
N PHE A 81 15.65 1.52 11.10
CA PHE A 81 15.02 0.57 10.19
C PHE A 81 13.77 1.14 9.54
N GLY A 82 12.95 1.88 10.29
CA GLY A 82 11.78 2.53 9.73
C GLY A 82 12.15 3.55 8.65
N GLY A 83 13.15 4.39 8.91
CA GLY A 83 13.66 5.35 7.93
C GLY A 83 14.22 4.66 6.68
N ILE A 84 15.03 3.61 6.83
CA ILE A 84 15.59 2.83 5.71
C ILE A 84 14.48 2.16 4.91
N ILE A 85 13.48 1.57 5.57
CA ILE A 85 12.31 0.95 4.94
C ILE A 85 11.53 2.00 4.14
N ILE A 86 11.20 3.14 4.74
CA ILE A 86 10.45 4.20 4.06
C ILE A 86 11.25 4.72 2.86
N TRP A 87 12.54 4.94 3.00
CA TRP A 87 13.36 5.45 1.91
C TRP A 87 13.52 4.43 0.78
N SER A 88 13.90 3.19 1.09
CA SER A 88 14.16 2.14 0.09
C SER A 88 12.87 1.60 -0.54
N ILE A 89 11.97 1.09 0.30
CA ILE A 89 10.70 0.50 -0.15
C ILE A 89 9.74 1.59 -0.64
N GLY A 90 9.67 2.71 0.07
CA GLY A 90 8.85 3.84 -0.37
C GLY A 90 9.37 4.43 -1.68
N GLY A 91 10.69 4.50 -1.92
CA GLY A 91 11.25 4.95 -3.19
C GLY A 91 10.83 4.07 -4.37
N PHE A 92 10.82 2.74 -4.19
CA PHE A 92 10.30 1.81 -5.20
C PHE A 92 8.79 1.97 -5.43
N LEU A 93 8.01 2.12 -4.35
CA LEU A 93 6.57 2.34 -4.45
C LEU A 93 6.27 3.70 -5.11
N GLU A 94 7.08 4.73 -4.85
CA GLU A 94 6.97 6.04 -5.48
C GLU A 94 7.21 5.97 -6.99
N SER A 95 8.23 5.24 -7.43
CA SER A 95 8.49 5.07 -8.87
C SER A 95 7.39 4.30 -9.59
N THR A 96 6.73 3.37 -8.88
CA THR A 96 5.65 2.53 -9.44
C THR A 96 4.29 3.23 -9.44
N TRP A 97 3.96 3.97 -8.37
CA TRP A 97 2.63 4.55 -8.16
C TRP A 97 2.57 6.07 -8.30
N GLY A 98 3.69 6.76 -8.18
CA GLY A 98 3.80 8.21 -8.03
C GLY A 98 3.72 8.69 -6.57
N SER A 99 4.30 9.86 -6.31
CA SER A 99 4.44 10.49 -4.99
C SER A 99 3.12 10.66 -4.23
N ARG A 100 2.06 11.11 -4.92
CA ARG A 100 0.74 11.32 -4.29
C ARG A 100 0.13 10.03 -3.76
N ARG A 101 0.27 8.93 -4.52
CA ARG A 101 -0.27 7.62 -4.11
C ARG A 101 0.57 7.02 -2.99
N LEU A 102 1.89 7.21 -2.99
CA LEU A 102 2.75 6.84 -1.87
C LEU A 102 2.32 7.55 -0.59
N LEU A 103 2.12 8.87 -0.64
CA LEU A 103 1.70 9.67 0.51
C LEU A 103 0.34 9.18 1.06
N MET A 104 -0.64 8.98 0.19
CA MET A 104 -1.95 8.44 0.59
C MET A 104 -1.85 7.03 1.18
N ALA A 105 -1.01 6.16 0.60
CA ALA A 105 -0.81 4.81 1.10
C ALA A 105 -0.09 4.80 2.45
N SER A 106 0.97 5.58 2.63
CA SER A 106 1.76 5.63 3.86
C SER A 106 1.04 6.39 4.96
N VAL A 107 0.98 7.71 4.82
CA VAL A 107 0.41 8.62 5.82
C VAL A 107 -1.11 8.46 5.88
N GLY A 108 -1.78 8.41 4.74
CA GLY A 108 -3.25 8.35 4.70
C GLY A 108 -3.82 7.09 5.37
N ILE A 109 -3.28 5.90 5.07
CA ILE A 109 -3.71 4.66 5.73
C ILE A 109 -3.36 4.68 7.22
N THR A 110 -2.17 5.16 7.57
CA THR A 110 -1.76 5.26 8.98
C THR A 110 -2.74 6.15 9.74
N VAL A 111 -2.93 7.41 9.31
CA VAL A 111 -3.89 8.36 9.90
C VAL A 111 -5.29 7.76 10.00
N PHE A 112 -5.76 7.08 8.95
CA PHE A 112 -7.09 6.46 8.95
C PHE A 112 -7.19 5.29 9.94
N ALA A 113 -6.14 4.50 10.10
CA ALA A 113 -6.08 3.45 11.12
C ALA A 113 -6.10 4.02 12.55
N GLY A 114 -5.40 5.15 12.77
CA GLY A 114 -5.47 5.92 14.02
C GLY A 114 -6.88 6.43 14.27
N LEU A 115 -7.53 6.99 13.25
CA LEU A 115 -8.91 7.48 13.33
C LEU A 115 -9.89 6.36 13.71
N LEU A 116 -9.78 5.17 13.09
CA LEU A 116 -10.60 4.01 13.46
C LEU A 116 -10.37 3.60 14.92
N THR A 117 -9.14 3.71 15.42
CA THR A 117 -8.81 3.44 16.82
C THR A 117 -9.47 4.46 17.75
N VAL A 118 -9.49 5.75 17.37
CA VAL A 118 -10.20 6.80 18.11
C VAL A 118 -11.71 6.57 18.13
N LEU A 119 -12.30 6.20 16.99
CA LEU A 119 -13.73 5.87 16.91
C LEU A 119 -14.08 4.67 17.79
N LEU A 120 -13.19 3.68 17.86
CA LEU A 120 -13.38 2.51 18.72
C LEU A 120 -13.30 2.88 20.21
N ALA A 121 -12.51 3.89 20.57
CA ALA A 121 -12.41 4.40 21.94
C ALA A 121 -13.73 4.98 22.48
N LEU A 122 -14.69 5.30 21.61
CA LEU A 122 -16.04 5.72 22.02
C LEU A 122 -16.87 4.56 22.60
N VAL A 123 -16.54 3.32 22.24
CA VAL A 123 -17.33 2.13 22.58
C VAL A 123 -16.63 1.29 23.65
N MET A 124 -15.30 1.33 23.71
CA MET A 124 -14.52 0.53 24.65
C MET A 124 -13.22 1.25 25.06
N PRO A 125 -12.65 0.97 26.24
CA PRO A 125 -11.39 1.58 26.65
C PRO A 125 -10.23 1.12 25.75
N MET A 126 -9.52 2.11 25.20
CA MET A 126 -8.31 1.92 24.38
C MET A 126 -7.05 2.24 25.19
N ALA A 127 -5.88 1.90 24.65
CA ALA A 127 -4.61 2.29 25.26
C ALA A 127 -4.44 3.81 25.22
N SER A 128 -3.69 4.35 26.18
CA SER A 128 -3.52 5.80 26.36
C SER A 128 -2.55 6.45 25.38
N ALA A 129 -1.66 5.67 24.75
CA ALA A 129 -0.66 6.21 23.84
C ALA A 129 -0.30 5.21 22.73
N TYR A 130 -0.32 5.69 21.49
CA TYR A 130 0.11 4.93 20.32
C TYR A 130 1.20 5.67 19.54
N ALA A 131 2.22 4.91 19.12
CA ALA A 131 3.25 5.35 18.20
C ALA A 131 3.01 4.72 16.82
N GLY A 132 2.86 5.55 15.80
CA GLY A 132 2.42 5.15 14.46
C GLY A 132 3.56 4.88 13.48
N GLY A 133 4.82 5.09 13.87
CA GLY A 133 5.98 4.85 12.99
C GLY A 133 6.06 3.40 12.53
N SER A 134 5.77 2.43 13.42
CA SER A 134 5.69 1.01 13.05
C SER A 134 4.50 0.69 12.15
N VAL A 135 3.39 1.43 12.30
CA VAL A 135 2.19 1.25 11.47
C VAL A 135 2.51 1.67 10.03
N MET A 136 3.12 2.84 9.85
CA MET A 136 3.49 3.34 8.53
C MET A 136 4.50 2.42 7.83
N THR A 137 5.49 1.90 8.55
CA THR A 137 6.49 0.98 7.98
C THR A 137 5.88 -0.37 7.62
N THR A 138 5.01 -0.93 8.48
CA THR A 138 4.25 -2.16 8.16
C THR A 138 3.38 -1.97 6.93
N VAL A 139 2.70 -0.83 6.79
CA VAL A 139 1.91 -0.52 5.59
C VAL A 139 2.77 -0.52 4.34
N LEU A 140 3.90 0.18 4.34
CA LEU A 140 4.81 0.22 3.18
C LEU A 140 5.39 -1.15 2.86
N TRP A 141 5.77 -1.91 3.87
CA TRP A 141 6.29 -3.27 3.73
C TRP A 141 5.26 -4.19 3.06
N VAL A 142 4.05 -4.27 3.63
CA VAL A 142 2.99 -5.14 3.11
C VAL A 142 2.57 -4.68 1.71
N ALA A 143 2.46 -3.37 1.49
CA ALA A 143 2.15 -2.81 0.17
C ALA A 143 3.17 -3.26 -0.88
N TYR A 144 4.46 -3.16 -0.58
CA TYR A 144 5.53 -3.60 -1.48
C TYR A 144 5.45 -5.09 -1.81
N GLY A 145 5.29 -5.95 -0.79
CA GLY A 145 5.16 -7.38 -1.03
C GLY A 145 3.94 -7.72 -1.90
N LEU A 146 2.80 -7.07 -1.67
CA LEU A 146 1.60 -7.24 -2.49
C LEU A 146 1.75 -6.73 -3.93
N VAL A 147 2.48 -5.63 -4.14
CA VAL A 147 2.74 -5.07 -5.48
C VAL A 147 3.60 -6.01 -6.32
N ILE A 148 4.63 -6.59 -5.72
CA ILE A 148 5.49 -7.57 -6.40
C ILE A 148 4.74 -8.89 -6.62
N GLY A 149 3.89 -9.27 -5.65
CA GLY A 149 3.02 -10.44 -5.76
C GLY A 149 3.81 -11.74 -5.91
N ARG A 150 3.73 -12.36 -7.08
CA ARG A 150 4.50 -13.59 -7.41
C ARG A 150 5.89 -13.32 -7.99
N GLY A 151 6.24 -12.06 -8.24
CA GLY A 151 7.58 -11.68 -8.68
C GLY A 151 8.63 -11.95 -7.60
N GLN A 152 9.87 -12.17 -8.02
CA GLN A 152 11.01 -12.24 -7.12
C GLN A 152 11.49 -10.82 -6.79
N ALA A 153 11.46 -10.47 -5.51
CA ALA A 153 12.15 -9.32 -4.97
C ALA A 153 13.51 -9.80 -4.48
N ASN A 154 14.60 -9.19 -4.97
CA ASN A 154 15.91 -9.44 -4.40
C ASN A 154 16.12 -8.44 -3.25
N PHE A 155 15.58 -8.77 -2.08
CA PHE A 155 15.71 -7.92 -0.91
C PHE A 155 17.04 -8.24 -0.23
N TRP A 156 18.01 -7.33 -0.33
CA TRP A 156 19.31 -7.46 0.34
C TRP A 156 20.05 -8.78 0.04
N GLY A 157 20.00 -9.21 -1.23
CA GLY A 157 20.70 -10.42 -1.70
C GLY A 157 19.94 -11.73 -1.47
N ILE A 158 18.76 -11.69 -0.85
CA ILE A 158 17.89 -12.86 -0.68
C ILE A 158 16.73 -12.78 -1.68
N PRO A 159 16.64 -13.71 -2.65
CA PRO A 159 15.50 -13.76 -3.57
C PRO A 159 14.28 -14.33 -2.83
N LEU A 160 13.31 -13.47 -2.54
CA LEU A 160 12.05 -13.86 -1.92
C LEU A 160 10.88 -13.42 -2.80
N THR A 161 9.81 -14.22 -2.87
CA THR A 161 8.60 -13.76 -3.58
C THR A 161 7.92 -12.65 -2.79
N GLY A 162 7.35 -11.67 -3.47
CA GLY A 162 6.65 -10.54 -2.83
C GLY A 162 5.55 -10.97 -1.85
N ASN A 163 4.77 -12.01 -2.18
CA ASN A 163 3.72 -12.53 -1.31
C ASN A 163 4.26 -13.05 0.03
N TRP A 164 5.37 -13.80 0.01
CA TRP A 164 6.04 -14.24 1.23
C TRP A 164 6.60 -13.05 2.02
N PHE A 165 7.10 -12.03 1.33
CA PHE A 165 7.58 -10.81 1.99
C PHE A 165 6.46 -10.05 2.72
N ALA A 166 5.29 -9.91 2.09
CA ALA A 166 4.09 -9.36 2.74
C ALA A 166 3.60 -10.24 3.90
N ALA A 167 3.63 -11.57 3.73
CA ALA A 167 3.23 -12.52 4.76
C ALA A 167 4.15 -12.45 5.98
N ILE A 168 5.45 -12.23 5.81
CA ILE A 168 6.40 -12.01 6.91
C ILE A 168 6.06 -10.72 7.66
N GLY A 169 5.80 -9.62 6.96
CA GLY A 169 5.40 -8.36 7.59
C GLY A 169 4.11 -8.49 8.41
N ALA A 170 3.07 -9.10 7.82
CA ALA A 170 1.83 -9.38 8.54
C ALA A 170 2.03 -10.37 9.70
N GLY A 171 2.86 -11.40 9.51
CA GLY A 171 3.19 -12.39 10.53
C GLY A 171 3.92 -11.76 11.72
N PHE A 172 4.76 -10.75 11.49
CA PHE A 172 5.41 -10.01 12.56
C PHE A 172 4.40 -9.25 13.43
N THR A 173 3.41 -8.60 12.82
CA THR A 173 2.31 -7.97 13.56
C THR A 173 1.48 -9.00 14.34
N VAL A 174 1.22 -10.18 13.76
CA VAL A 174 0.52 -11.28 14.47
C VAL A 174 1.35 -11.78 15.66
N LEU A 175 2.67 -11.93 15.50
CA LEU A 175 3.54 -12.33 16.60
C LEU A 175 3.53 -11.28 17.72
N ARG A 176 3.56 -9.99 17.38
CA ARG A 176 3.42 -8.90 18.35
C ARG A 176 2.05 -8.91 19.03
N LEU A 177 0.99 -9.28 18.31
CA LEU A 177 -0.34 -9.45 18.88
C LEU A 177 -0.38 -10.56 19.94
N LEU A 178 0.35 -11.65 19.72
CA LEU A 178 0.42 -12.78 20.66
C LEU A 178 1.26 -12.46 21.91
N THR A 179 2.25 -11.56 21.80
CA THR A 179 3.10 -11.17 22.94
C THR A 179 2.61 -9.92 23.66
N ALA A 180 1.67 -9.18 23.09
CA ALA A 180 1.11 -7.98 23.70
C ALA A 180 0.17 -8.34 24.87
N PRO A 181 0.09 -7.50 25.93
CA PRO A 181 -0.83 -7.72 27.04
C PRO A 181 -2.30 -7.75 26.62
N SER A 182 -2.63 -7.01 25.55
CA SER A 182 -3.96 -6.97 24.97
C SER A 182 -3.90 -6.48 23.52
N TRP A 183 -4.90 -6.84 22.71
CA TRP A 183 -4.95 -6.46 21.30
C TRP A 183 -5.16 -4.96 21.10
N GLN A 184 -5.73 -4.26 22.09
CA GLN A 184 -6.00 -2.83 22.06
C GLN A 184 -4.72 -2.01 21.87
N PHE A 185 -3.56 -2.48 22.36
CA PHE A 185 -2.26 -1.82 22.15
C PHE A 185 -1.79 -1.83 20.70
N LEU A 186 -2.31 -2.74 19.87
CA LEU A 186 -1.94 -2.92 18.48
C LEU A 186 -3.09 -2.59 17.51
N ALA A 187 -4.18 -2.01 18.00
CA ALA A 187 -5.36 -1.71 17.20
C ALA A 187 -5.06 -0.93 15.90
N PRO A 188 -4.27 0.18 15.91
CA PRO A 188 -3.91 0.88 14.68
C PRO A 188 -3.15 -0.01 13.68
N GLU A 189 -2.29 -0.90 14.16
CA GLU A 189 -1.49 -1.79 13.31
C GLU A 189 -2.39 -2.84 12.64
N LEU A 190 -3.32 -3.43 13.39
CA LEU A 190 -4.30 -4.39 12.86
C LEU A 190 -5.21 -3.77 11.80
N PHE A 191 -5.74 -2.56 12.07
CA PHE A 191 -6.55 -1.85 11.08
C PHE A 191 -5.74 -1.52 9.83
N SER A 192 -4.48 -1.12 9.99
CA SER A 192 -3.61 -0.79 8.86
C SER A 192 -3.39 -1.98 7.93
N LEU A 193 -3.28 -3.21 8.45
CA LEU A 193 -3.13 -4.43 7.63
C LEU A 193 -4.34 -4.67 6.74
N VAL A 194 -5.55 -4.50 7.29
CA VAL A 194 -6.80 -4.64 6.52
C VAL A 194 -6.89 -3.54 5.47
N LEU A 195 -6.58 -2.29 5.86
CA LEU A 195 -6.65 -1.13 4.99
C LEU A 195 -5.64 -1.19 3.84
N VAL A 196 -4.38 -1.57 4.11
CA VAL A 196 -3.36 -1.70 3.06
C VAL A 196 -3.69 -2.84 2.10
N PHE A 197 -4.17 -3.96 2.62
CA PHE A 197 -4.61 -5.07 1.78
C PHE A 197 -5.77 -4.63 0.86
N ALA A 198 -6.76 -3.92 1.39
CA ALA A 198 -7.87 -3.38 0.61
C ALA A 198 -7.40 -2.34 -0.41
N TYR A 199 -6.49 -1.45 -0.02
CA TYR A 199 -5.96 -0.39 -0.89
C TYR A 199 -5.17 -0.97 -2.08
N VAL A 200 -4.27 -1.93 -1.83
CA VAL A 200 -3.39 -2.50 -2.88
C VAL A 200 -4.10 -3.52 -3.74
N ARG A 201 -4.94 -4.38 -3.15
CA ARG A 201 -5.67 -5.42 -3.90
C ARG A 201 -6.87 -4.85 -4.67
N GLY A 202 -7.13 -3.55 -4.55
CA GLY A 202 -8.02 -2.83 -5.44
C GLY A 202 -9.47 -2.82 -4.99
N ALA A 203 -9.73 -2.49 -3.72
CA ALA A 203 -10.97 -1.79 -3.33
C ALA A 203 -10.98 -0.37 -3.93
N SER A 204 -10.76 -0.26 -5.24
CA SER A 204 -11.01 0.98 -5.98
C SER A 204 -12.51 0.97 -6.32
N PRO A 205 -13.29 1.95 -5.83
CA PRO A 205 -14.73 1.99 -6.07
C PRO A 205 -15.07 1.92 -7.57
N LYS A 206 -14.20 2.45 -8.42
CA LYS A 206 -14.31 2.39 -9.88
C LYS A 206 -14.19 0.98 -10.46
N ARG A 207 -13.36 0.07 -9.95
CA ARG A 207 -13.25 -1.31 -10.48
C ARG A 207 -14.40 -2.22 -10.05
N LEU A 208 -14.93 -2.01 -8.83
CA LEU A 208 -16.14 -2.71 -8.37
C LEU A 208 -17.37 -2.22 -9.15
N MET A 209 -17.46 -0.91 -9.38
CA MET A 209 -18.51 -0.31 -10.21
C MET A 209 -18.40 -0.77 -11.67
N LEU A 210 -17.19 -0.92 -12.21
CA LEU A 210 -16.97 -1.51 -13.54
C LEU A 210 -17.38 -2.99 -13.59
N HIS A 211 -17.12 -3.80 -12.56
CA HIS A 211 -17.61 -5.20 -12.54
C HIS A 211 -19.13 -5.27 -12.47
N LEU A 212 -19.77 -4.41 -11.67
CA LEU A 212 -21.23 -4.30 -11.62
C LEU A 212 -21.83 -3.82 -12.95
N GLN A 213 -21.16 -2.88 -13.63
CA GLN A 213 -21.53 -2.42 -14.97
C GLN A 213 -21.36 -3.53 -16.01
N HIS A 214 -20.27 -4.29 -15.99
CA HIS A 214 -20.06 -5.43 -16.90
C HIS A 214 -21.11 -6.52 -16.68
N TRP A 215 -21.49 -6.80 -15.44
CA TRP A 215 -22.54 -7.76 -15.12
C TRP A 215 -23.92 -7.30 -15.62
N ARG A 216 -24.25 -6.00 -15.48
CA ARG A 216 -25.48 -5.42 -16.03
C ARG A 216 -25.48 -5.42 -17.57
N LEU A 217 -24.37 -5.05 -18.19
CA LEU A 217 -24.20 -5.06 -19.66
C LEU A 217 -24.26 -6.49 -20.22
N GLN A 218 -23.66 -7.47 -19.56
CA GLN A 218 -23.74 -8.87 -19.98
C GLN A 218 -25.17 -9.41 -19.90
N ARG A 219 -25.95 -9.03 -18.88
CA ARG A 219 -27.39 -9.38 -18.83
C ARG A 219 -28.17 -8.74 -19.97
N GLN A 220 -27.94 -7.46 -20.26
CA GLN A 220 -28.61 -6.76 -21.36
C GLN A 220 -28.22 -7.29 -22.75
N LEU A 221 -26.95 -7.63 -22.96
CA LEU A 221 -26.46 -8.18 -24.22
C LEU A 221 -26.94 -9.62 -24.45
N ARG A 222 -27.06 -10.42 -23.38
CA ARG A 222 -27.56 -11.81 -23.46
C ARG A 222 -29.06 -11.90 -23.73
N ASP A 223 -29.84 -10.89 -23.34
CA ASP A 223 -31.24 -10.78 -23.75
C ASP A 223 -31.40 -10.20 -25.17
N ARG A 224 -30.53 -9.27 -25.59
CA ARG A 224 -30.54 -8.76 -26.98
C ARG A 224 -29.99 -9.77 -28.00
N SER A 225 -29.03 -10.62 -27.64
CA SER A 225 -28.48 -11.64 -28.54
C SER A 225 -29.47 -12.75 -28.91
N LYS A 226 -30.58 -12.89 -28.18
CA LYS A 226 -31.68 -13.81 -28.55
C LYS A 226 -32.40 -13.36 -29.83
N HIS A 227 -32.30 -12.09 -30.21
CA HIS A 227 -32.93 -11.52 -31.40
C HIS A 227 -31.99 -11.41 -32.60
N LEU A 228 -30.71 -11.73 -32.44
CA LEU A 228 -29.74 -11.67 -33.53
C LEU A 228 -29.70 -13.04 -34.24
N ARG A 229 -30.48 -13.15 -35.32
CA ARG A 229 -30.42 -14.29 -36.24
C ARG A 229 -29.10 -14.21 -37.02
N VAL A 230 -28.27 -15.25 -36.88
CA VAL A 230 -27.02 -15.36 -37.64
C VAL A 230 -27.36 -15.39 -39.13
N VAL A 231 -26.97 -14.34 -39.85
CA VAL A 231 -27.04 -14.32 -41.32
C VAL A 231 -25.94 -15.25 -41.82
N GLY A 232 -26.33 -16.41 -42.33
CA GLY A 232 -25.42 -17.31 -43.02
C GLY A 232 -24.77 -16.59 -44.19
N LYS A 233 -23.44 -16.73 -44.33
CA LYS A 233 -22.72 -16.33 -45.54
C LYS A 233 -23.19 -17.25 -46.68
N GLU A 234 -24.28 -16.88 -47.35
CA GLU A 234 -24.52 -17.36 -48.70
C GLU A 234 -23.43 -16.76 -49.59
N ARG A 235 -22.44 -17.59 -49.94
CA ARG A 235 -21.52 -17.32 -51.04
C ARG A 235 -22.35 -17.30 -52.33
N PRO A 236 -22.33 -16.22 -53.14
CA PRO A 236 -22.83 -16.30 -54.49
C PRO A 236 -21.95 -17.28 -55.29
N PRO A 237 -22.52 -18.12 -56.17
CA PRO A 237 -21.72 -18.96 -57.05
C PRO A 237 -20.98 -18.09 -58.07
N ASP A 238 -19.79 -18.60 -58.44
CA ASP A 238 -18.86 -18.10 -59.45
C ASP A 238 -19.54 -17.40 -60.64
N ARG A 239 -19.05 -16.20 -60.95
CA ARG A 239 -19.54 -15.37 -62.06
C ARG A 239 -18.47 -15.16 -63.14
N ASP A 240 -17.71 -16.20 -63.44
CA ASP A 240 -16.61 -16.17 -64.41
C ASP A 240 -16.98 -16.81 -65.77
N GLN A 241 -18.25 -16.74 -66.19
CA GLN A 241 -18.73 -17.34 -67.45
C GLN A 241 -18.81 -16.38 -68.65
N PHE A 242 -18.27 -15.16 -68.58
CA PHE A 242 -18.40 -14.17 -69.67
C PHE A 242 -17.08 -13.54 -70.13
N LEU A 243 -16.03 -14.36 -70.26
CA LEU A 243 -14.82 -13.98 -70.98
C LEU A 243 -14.49 -15.06 -72.03
N ASN A 244 -15.10 -14.92 -73.20
CA ASN A 244 -14.63 -15.39 -74.50
C ASN A 244 -14.87 -14.29 -75.52
#